data_AF-A0A351DWX4-F1
#
_entry.id   AF-A0A351DWX4-F1
#
_cell.length_a   1.000
_cell.length_b   1.000
_cell.length_c   1.000
_cell.angle_alpha   90.00
_cell.angle_beta   90.00
_cell.angle_gamma   90.00
#
_symmetry.space_group_name_H-M   'P 1'
#
loop_
_entity.id
_entity.type
_entity.pdbx_description
1 polymer ?
#
loop_
_entity_poly.entity_id
_entity_poly.type
_entity_poly.pdbx_seq_one_letter_code
_entity_poly.pdbx_strand_id
1 'polypeptide(L)'
;VERLCWEAAGQTQAAPAQRLLDFVEGRRSSNIPSNSYIPGTVSTRLDECLPRVLSDSLREGFRTFGRKMKGFLHPEAVVLAPESRTSSPVRIPRDPDTLQHPDLRFMFPTGEGGGYAGGILSAAMDGRRVARAVGESLVKSVDAS
;
A
#
# COMPACT_ATOMS: atom_id res chain seq x y z
N VAL A 1 1.13 -12.59 2.08
CA VAL A 1 0.26 -11.83 3.00
C VAL A 1 -1.19 -11.83 2.53
N GLU A 2 -1.51 -11.28 1.35
CA GLU A 2 -2.90 -11.25 0.81
C GLU A 2 -3.61 -12.61 0.89
N ARG A 3 -2.98 -13.68 0.41
CA ARG A 3 -3.53 -15.05 0.48
C ARG A 3 -3.79 -15.53 1.92
N LEU A 4 -2.85 -15.31 2.83
CA LEU A 4 -2.98 -15.71 4.24
C LEU A 4 -4.15 -14.97 4.91
N CYS A 5 -4.31 -13.67 4.63
CA CYS A 5 -5.43 -12.90 5.14
C CYS A 5 -6.77 -13.40 4.59
N TRP A 6 -6.83 -13.73 3.30
CA TRP A 6 -8.02 -14.30 2.67
C TRP A 6 -8.40 -15.66 3.28
N GLU A 7 -7.43 -16.55 3.47
CA GLU A 7 -7.62 -17.84 4.15
C GLU A 7 -8.13 -17.64 5.58
N ALA A 8 -7.51 -16.74 6.35
CA ALA A 8 -7.89 -16.47 7.73
C ALA A 8 -9.27 -15.82 7.88
N ALA A 9 -9.75 -15.12 6.85
CA ALA A 9 -11.11 -14.58 6.79
C ALA A 9 -12.13 -15.51 6.12
N GLY A 10 -11.83 -16.81 6.06
CA GLY A 10 -12.76 -17.83 5.61
C GLY A 10 -12.94 -17.89 4.10
N GLN A 11 -11.93 -17.45 3.34
CA GLN A 11 -11.93 -17.51 1.87
C GLN A 11 -13.04 -16.69 1.22
N THR A 12 -13.50 -15.64 1.90
CA THR A 12 -14.50 -14.69 1.41
C THR A 12 -13.87 -13.33 1.12
N GLN A 13 -14.69 -12.33 0.77
CA GLN A 13 -14.23 -10.94 0.71
C GLN A 13 -14.13 -10.27 2.09
N ALA A 14 -14.50 -10.95 3.17
CA ALA A 14 -14.31 -10.40 4.51
C ALA A 14 -12.82 -10.19 4.81
N ALA A 15 -12.52 -9.21 5.66
CA ALA A 15 -11.14 -8.95 6.09
C ALA A 15 -10.88 -9.55 7.48
N PRO A 16 -9.70 -10.13 7.74
CA PRO A 16 -9.29 -10.43 9.10
C PRO A 16 -9.15 -9.11 9.88
N ALA A 17 -9.71 -9.08 11.07
CA ALA A 17 -9.70 -7.90 11.93
C ALA A 17 -9.47 -8.27 13.39
N GLN A 18 -9.01 -7.29 14.16
CA GLN A 18 -8.72 -7.43 15.57
C GLN A 18 -8.92 -6.08 16.25
N ARG A 19 -9.43 -6.06 17.49
CA ARG A 19 -9.43 -4.82 18.28
C ARG A 19 -7.99 -4.37 18.48
N LEU A 20 -7.74 -3.07 18.40
CA LEU A 20 -6.41 -2.48 18.49
C LEU A 20 -5.71 -2.84 19.81
N LEU A 21 -6.44 -2.80 20.93
CA LEU A 21 -5.92 -3.22 22.23
C LEU A 21 -5.49 -4.70 22.22
N ASP A 22 -6.33 -5.59 21.72
CA ASP A 22 -6.03 -7.03 21.66
C ASP A 22 -4.84 -7.33 20.74
N PHE A 23 -4.70 -6.58 19.64
CA PHE A 23 -3.54 -6.67 18.75
C PHE A 23 -2.25 -6.27 19.49
N VAL A 24 -2.26 -5.13 20.19
CA VAL A 24 -1.15 -4.62 21.00
C VAL A 24 -0.78 -5.59 22.13
N GLU A 25 -1.77 -6.25 22.72
CA GLU A 25 -1.59 -7.17 23.85
C GLU A 25 -1.35 -8.63 23.44
N GLY A 26 -1.37 -8.93 22.14
CA GLY A 26 -1.06 -10.28 21.69
C GLY A 26 -2.16 -11.31 22.00
N ARG A 27 -3.44 -10.91 22.04
CA ARG A 27 -4.58 -11.82 22.24
C ARG A 27 -5.62 -11.73 21.14
N ARG A 28 -6.49 -12.73 20.97
CA ARG A 28 -7.58 -12.71 19.97
C ARG A 28 -8.76 -11.91 20.54
N SER A 29 -9.43 -11.13 19.69
CA SER A 29 -10.65 -10.43 20.09
C SER A 29 -11.84 -11.39 20.19
N SER A 30 -12.75 -11.15 21.13
CA SER A 30 -14.00 -11.92 21.24
C SER A 30 -15.05 -11.50 20.22
N ASN A 31 -15.00 -10.24 19.79
CA ASN A 31 -15.82 -9.68 18.71
C ASN A 31 -15.08 -8.51 18.05
N ILE A 32 -15.56 -8.10 16.88
CA ILE A 32 -15.09 -6.92 16.16
C ILE A 32 -16.19 -5.86 16.19
N PRO A 33 -15.93 -4.65 16.72
CA PRO A 33 -16.84 -3.52 16.63
C PRO A 33 -17.29 -3.22 15.20
N SER A 34 -18.48 -2.62 15.06
CA SER A 34 -18.98 -2.16 13.76
C SER A 34 -17.98 -1.21 13.11
N ASN A 35 -17.74 -1.39 11.81
CA ASN A 35 -16.76 -0.64 11.05
C ASN A 35 -17.22 -0.45 9.60
N SER A 36 -16.49 0.38 8.86
CA SER A 36 -16.86 0.79 7.50
C SER A 36 -16.55 -0.24 6.40
N TYR A 37 -15.90 -1.37 6.73
CA TYR A 37 -15.56 -2.37 5.72
C TYR A 37 -16.78 -3.23 5.36
N ILE A 38 -17.42 -2.87 4.25
CA ILE A 38 -18.71 -3.40 3.79
C ILE A 38 -18.76 -4.94 3.67
N PRO A 39 -17.74 -5.62 3.10
CA PRO A 39 -17.78 -7.09 2.98
C PRO A 39 -17.82 -7.85 4.32
N GLY A 40 -17.58 -7.15 5.43
CA GLY A 40 -17.56 -7.73 6.77
C GLY A 40 -16.16 -8.10 7.26
N THR A 41 -16.07 -8.44 8.54
CA THR A 41 -14.79 -8.72 9.20
C THR A 41 -14.84 -10.01 10.00
N VAL A 42 -13.71 -10.69 10.08
CA VAL A 42 -13.54 -11.97 10.80
C VAL A 42 -12.51 -11.78 11.90
N SER A 43 -12.90 -12.07 13.15
CA SER A 43 -11.99 -11.91 14.29
C SER A 43 -10.82 -12.88 14.22
N THR A 44 -9.61 -12.34 14.04
CA THR A 44 -8.38 -13.11 13.74
C THR A 44 -7.19 -12.53 14.49
N ARG A 45 -6.19 -13.36 14.80
CA ARG A 45 -4.87 -12.93 15.27
C ARG A 45 -4.06 -12.41 14.08
N LEU A 46 -3.96 -11.09 13.90
CA LEU A 46 -3.31 -10.52 12.71
C LEU A 46 -1.81 -10.82 12.62
N ASP A 47 -1.17 -11.12 13.74
CA ASP A 47 0.23 -11.55 13.78
C ASP A 47 0.48 -12.98 13.29
N GLU A 48 -0.57 -13.75 13.05
CA GLU A 48 -0.49 -15.03 12.34
C GLU A 48 -0.54 -14.84 10.81
N CYS A 49 -1.10 -13.72 10.34
CA CYS A 49 -1.23 -13.39 8.91
C CYS A 49 -0.10 -12.50 8.38
N LEU A 50 0.59 -11.79 9.27
CA LEU A 50 1.63 -10.82 8.97
C LEU A 50 3.02 -11.35 9.37
N PRO A 51 4.08 -11.02 8.62
CA PRO A 51 5.46 -11.25 9.06
C PRO A 51 5.70 -10.69 10.47
N ARG A 52 6.33 -11.48 11.34
CA ARG A 52 6.56 -11.12 12.75
C ARG A 52 7.21 -9.74 12.93
N VAL A 53 8.17 -9.40 12.08
CA VAL A 53 8.84 -8.08 12.09
C VAL A 53 7.84 -6.93 11.92
N LEU A 54 6.85 -7.08 11.03
CA LEU A 54 5.80 -6.08 10.84
C LEU A 54 4.87 -6.01 12.04
N SER A 55 4.40 -7.15 12.55
CA SER A 55 3.50 -7.19 13.71
C SER A 55 4.12 -6.57 14.96
N ASP A 56 5.38 -6.90 15.25
CA ASP A 56 6.09 -6.36 16.41
C ASP A 56 6.33 -4.85 16.28
N SER A 57 6.69 -4.39 15.07
CA SER A 57 6.84 -2.96 14.77
C SER A 57 5.52 -2.19 14.91
N LEU A 58 4.42 -2.74 14.39
CA LEU A 58 3.09 -2.16 14.50
C LEU A 58 2.64 -2.07 15.96
N ARG A 59 2.86 -3.11 16.77
CA ARG A 59 2.52 -3.10 18.20
C ARG A 59 3.23 -1.96 18.92
N GLU A 60 4.53 -1.79 18.71
CA GLU A 60 5.26 -0.71 19.37
C GLU A 60 4.86 0.68 18.84
N GLY A 61 4.62 0.80 17.54
CA GLY A 61 4.07 2.01 16.93
C GLY A 61 2.75 2.43 17.57
N PHE A 62 1.80 1.49 17.70
CA PHE A 62 0.50 1.75 18.32
C PHE A 62 0.61 2.10 19.80
N ARG A 63 1.50 1.44 20.58
CA ARG A 63 1.78 1.85 21.97
C ARG A 63 2.32 3.27 22.03
N THR A 64 3.23 3.62 21.13
CA THR A 64 3.78 4.97 21.03
C THR A 64 2.69 6.01 20.72
N PHE A 65 1.80 5.71 19.76
CA PHE A 65 0.67 6.59 19.46
C PHE A 65 -0.32 6.68 20.63
N GLY A 66 -0.56 5.59 21.37
CA GLY A 66 -1.37 5.61 22.59
C GLY A 66 -0.84 6.57 23.65
N ARG A 67 0.48 6.67 23.80
CA ARG A 67 1.13 7.64 24.72
C ARG A 67 1.04 9.08 24.22
N LYS A 68 1.12 9.30 22.90
CA LYS A 68 1.16 10.63 22.28
C LYS A 68 -0.21 11.23 22.02
N MET A 69 -1.23 10.41 21.78
CA MET A 69 -2.57 10.82 21.35
C MET A 69 -3.60 10.15 22.25
N LYS A 70 -4.17 10.92 23.18
CA LYS A 70 -5.21 10.43 24.09
C LYS A 70 -6.39 9.88 23.27
N GLY A 71 -6.80 8.65 23.58
CA GLY A 71 -7.90 7.97 22.90
C GLY A 71 -7.49 7.17 21.65
N PHE A 72 -6.22 7.18 21.23
CA PHE A 72 -5.78 6.38 20.09
C PHE A 72 -5.97 4.87 20.34
N LEU A 73 -5.61 4.39 21.54
CA LEU A 73 -5.87 3.02 21.98
C LEU A 73 -7.29 2.87 22.58
N HIS A 74 -8.31 3.19 21.79
CA HIS A 74 -9.71 3.08 22.21
C HIS A 74 -10.16 1.60 22.28
N PRO A 75 -11.01 1.20 23.25
CA PRO A 75 -11.53 -0.18 23.33
C PRO A 75 -12.31 -0.66 22.09
N GLU A 76 -12.85 0.29 21.32
CA GLU A 76 -13.58 0.01 20.08
C GLU A 76 -12.74 0.25 18.81
N ALA A 77 -11.47 0.65 18.92
CA ALA A 77 -10.61 0.78 17.77
C ALA A 77 -10.29 -0.60 17.16
N VAL A 78 -10.25 -0.68 15.83
CA VAL A 78 -10.06 -1.92 15.08
C VAL A 78 -8.87 -1.78 14.13
N VAL A 79 -8.08 -2.83 14.04
CA VAL A 79 -7.06 -3.03 13.00
C VAL A 79 -7.61 -4.05 12.01
N LEU A 80 -7.57 -3.70 10.73
CA LEU A 80 -7.93 -4.57 9.62
C LEU A 80 -6.67 -4.84 8.78
N ALA A 81 -6.56 -6.03 8.20
CA ALA A 81 -5.44 -6.38 7.32
C ALA A 81 -5.91 -7.13 6.07
N PRO A 82 -5.12 -7.13 4.98
CA PRO A 82 -3.87 -6.38 4.80
C PRO A 82 -4.08 -5.08 4.01
N GLU A 83 -3.24 -4.09 4.29
CA GLU A 83 -2.99 -2.96 3.39
C GLU A 83 -1.66 -3.23 2.66
N SER A 84 -1.71 -3.88 1.50
CA SER A 84 -0.53 -4.45 0.81
C SER A 84 -0.07 -3.65 -0.41
N ARG A 85 -0.84 -2.64 -0.86
CA ARG A 85 -0.64 -1.94 -2.13
C ARG A 85 -0.47 -0.43 -1.91
N THR A 86 0.47 -0.06 -1.06
CA THR A 86 0.76 1.35 -0.71
C THR A 86 1.64 2.06 -1.74
N SER A 87 2.40 1.30 -2.53
CA SER A 87 3.22 1.79 -3.64
C SER A 87 3.57 0.62 -4.55
N SER A 88 4.07 0.91 -5.76
CA SER A 88 4.53 -0.15 -6.66
C SER A 88 5.67 -0.95 -6.04
N PRO A 89 5.61 -2.30 -6.04
CA PRO A 89 6.69 -3.16 -5.57
C PRO A 89 7.89 -3.19 -6.53
N VAL A 90 7.75 -2.58 -7.70
CA VAL A 90 8.77 -2.53 -8.75
C VAL A 90 9.00 -1.12 -9.23
N ARG A 91 10.22 -0.86 -9.71
CA ARG A 91 10.56 0.36 -10.40
C ARG A 91 11.09 -0.01 -11.77
N ILE A 92 10.37 0.40 -12.81
CA ILE A 92 10.77 0.13 -14.19
C ILE A 92 11.86 1.14 -14.57
N PRO A 93 13.06 0.73 -15.00
CA PRO A 93 14.15 1.66 -15.28
C PRO A 93 13.76 2.67 -16.36
N ARG A 94 14.10 3.94 -16.14
CA ARG A 94 14.08 4.97 -17.17
C ARG A 94 15.22 5.94 -16.95
N ASP A 95 15.78 6.44 -18.04
CA ASP A 95 16.80 7.48 -18.05
C ASP A 95 16.23 8.79 -17.47
N PRO A 96 16.95 9.49 -16.57
CA PRO A 96 16.40 10.64 -15.85
C PRO A 96 16.13 11.86 -16.73
N ASP A 97 16.80 11.97 -17.87
CA ASP A 97 16.72 13.13 -18.75
C ASP A 97 15.68 12.90 -19.86
N THR A 98 15.81 11.78 -20.57
CA THR A 98 14.92 11.40 -21.68
C THR A 98 13.62 10.75 -21.22
N LEU A 99 13.59 10.22 -19.99
CA LEU A 99 12.48 9.45 -19.42
C LEU A 99 12.14 8.15 -20.15
N GLN A 100 13.02 7.70 -21.04
CA GLN A 100 12.87 6.45 -21.77
C GLN A 100 13.52 5.28 -21.04
N HIS A 101 13.00 4.09 -21.26
CA HIS A 101 13.68 2.86 -20.86
C HIS A 101 15.03 2.76 -21.60
N PRO A 102 16.14 2.46 -20.92
CA PRO A 102 17.48 2.45 -21.52
C PRO A 102 17.60 1.44 -22.67
N ASP A 103 16.92 0.29 -22.55
CA ASP A 103 17.02 -0.79 -23.54
C ASP A 103 15.86 -0.80 -24.57
N LEU A 104 14.85 0.05 -24.41
CA LEU A 104 13.63 0.02 -25.23
C LEU A 104 13.26 1.43 -25.68
N ARG A 105 13.54 1.73 -26.95
CA ARG A 105 13.16 3.00 -27.58
C ARG A 105 11.64 3.19 -27.55
N PHE A 106 11.22 4.43 -27.34
CA PHE A 106 9.81 4.83 -27.25
C PHE A 106 9.01 4.18 -26.12
N MET A 107 9.66 3.54 -25.15
CA MET A 107 9.02 3.07 -23.93
C MET A 107 9.29 4.07 -22.80
N PHE A 108 8.22 4.65 -22.23
CA PHE A 108 8.31 5.66 -21.18
C PHE A 108 7.56 5.22 -19.91
N PRO A 109 8.23 4.54 -18.97
CA PRO A 109 7.61 4.19 -17.69
C PRO A 109 7.18 5.45 -16.92
N THR A 110 5.97 5.43 -16.36
CA THR A 110 5.37 6.62 -15.72
C THR A 110 4.46 6.25 -14.55
N GLY A 111 4.24 7.22 -13.66
CA GLY A 111 3.26 7.13 -12.58
C GLY A 111 3.60 6.08 -11.51
N GLU A 112 2.59 5.68 -10.74
CA GLU A 112 2.78 4.74 -9.63
C GLU A 112 3.21 3.36 -10.13
N GLY A 113 2.55 2.83 -11.16
CA GLY A 113 2.91 1.53 -11.75
C GLY A 113 4.33 1.48 -12.32
N GLY A 114 4.87 2.60 -12.80
CA GLY A 114 6.28 2.71 -13.20
C GLY A 114 7.26 2.83 -12.02
N GLY A 115 6.77 3.12 -10.81
CA GLY A 115 7.58 3.38 -9.62
C GLY A 115 8.10 4.82 -9.50
N TYR A 116 7.43 5.79 -10.13
CA TYR A 116 7.85 7.21 -10.17
C TYR A 116 6.88 8.18 -9.47
N ALA A 117 5.80 7.66 -8.90
CA ALA A 117 4.81 8.41 -8.15
C ALA A 117 4.23 7.57 -7.00
N GLY A 118 3.59 8.22 -6.02
CA GLY A 118 2.98 7.56 -4.85
C GLY A 118 1.63 8.14 -4.47
N GLY A 119 0.95 8.81 -5.41
CA GLY A 119 -0.34 9.45 -5.18
C GLY A 119 -0.78 10.29 -6.36
N ILE A 120 -2.06 10.67 -6.38
CA ILE A 120 -2.75 11.31 -7.51
C ILE A 120 -1.96 12.48 -8.09
N LEU A 121 -1.57 13.44 -7.24
CA LEU A 121 -0.86 14.64 -7.70
C LEU A 121 0.52 14.30 -8.29
N SER A 122 1.30 13.45 -7.61
CA SER A 122 2.62 13.04 -8.10
C SER A 122 2.53 12.26 -9.41
N ALA A 123 1.51 11.40 -9.58
CA ALA A 123 1.30 10.64 -10.80
C ALA A 123 0.91 11.56 -11.97
N ALA A 124 0.06 12.56 -11.73
CA ALA A 124 -0.31 13.56 -12.73
C ALA A 124 0.90 14.42 -13.16
N MET A 125 1.74 14.85 -12.20
CA MET A 125 2.95 15.61 -12.51
C MET A 125 3.95 14.78 -13.33
N ASP A 126 4.15 13.51 -12.96
CA ASP A 126 5.03 12.60 -13.69
C ASP A 126 4.50 12.34 -15.11
N GLY A 127 3.20 12.05 -15.24
CA GLY A 127 2.54 11.84 -16.53
C GLY A 127 2.67 13.05 -17.46
N ARG A 128 2.52 14.28 -16.94
CA ARG A 128 2.76 15.50 -17.73
C ARG A 128 4.21 15.61 -18.21
N ARG A 129 5.18 15.27 -17.34
CA ARG A 129 6.60 15.29 -17.68
C ARG A 129 6.92 14.27 -18.78
N VAL A 130 6.38 13.06 -18.67
CA VAL A 130 6.54 11.99 -19.65
C VAL A 130 5.87 12.34 -20.98
N ALA A 131 4.65 12.89 -20.97
CA ALA A 131 3.97 13.33 -22.20
C ALA A 131 4.79 14.36 -22.98
N ARG A 132 5.45 15.30 -22.28
CA ARG A 132 6.37 16.26 -22.93
C ARG A 132 7.58 15.55 -23.55
N ALA A 133 8.21 14.63 -22.82
CA ALA A 133 9.38 13.88 -23.32
C ALA A 133 9.04 13.01 -24.55
N VAL A 134 7.84 12.41 -24.58
CA VAL A 134 7.31 11.71 -25.76
C VAL A 134 7.23 12.67 -26.95
N GLY A 135 6.63 13.85 -26.76
CA GLY A 135 6.53 14.87 -27.82
C GLY A 135 7.90 15.30 -28.36
N GLU A 136 8.85 15.60 -27.48
CA GLU A 136 10.22 15.97 -27.85
C GLU A 136 10.94 14.84 -28.61
N SER A 137 10.73 13.58 -28.22
CA SER A 137 11.33 12.42 -28.89
C SER A 137 10.76 12.21 -30.29
N LEU A 138 9.46 12.47 -30.50
CA LEU A 138 8.82 12.35 -31.81
C LEU A 138 9.34 13.42 -32.79
N VAL A 139 9.44 14.68 -32.35
CA VAL A 139 9.98 15.78 -33.18
C VAL A 139 11.41 15.47 -33.64
N LYS A 140 12.29 15.07 -32.71
CA LYS A 140 13.67 14.70 -33.06
C LYS A 140 13.76 13.53 -34.04
N SER A 141 12.83 12.57 -33.96
CA SER A 141 12.82 11.44 -34.90
C SER A 141 12.41 11.85 -36.32
N VAL A 142 11.49 12.81 -36.46
CA VAL A 142 11.09 13.35 -37.75
C VAL A 142 12.23 14.17 -38.37
N ASP A 143 12.90 15.02 -37.59
CA ASP A 143 13.99 15.86 -38.08
C ASP A 143 15.27 15.07 -38.46
N ALA A 144 15.42 13.85 -37.93
CA ALA A 144 16.55 12.95 -38.22
C ALA A 144 16.30 11.98 -39.40
N SER A 145 15.12 12.04 -40.02
CA SER A 145 14.69 11.22 -41.17
C SER A 145 14.81 11.98 -42.48
#